data_AF-A0A2K3M7K2-F1
#
_entry.id   AF-A0A2K3M7K2-F1
#
_cell.length_a   1.000
_cell.length_b   1.000
_cell.length_c   1.000
_cell.angle_alpha   90.00
_cell.angle_beta   90.00
_cell.angle_gamma   90.00
#
_symmetry.space_group_name_H-M   'P 1'
#
loop_
_entity.id
_entity.type
_entity.pdbx_description
1 polymer ?
#
loop_
_entity_poly.entity_id
_entity_poly.type
_entity_poly.pdbx_seq_one_letter_code
_entity_poly.pdbx_strand_id
1 'polypeptide(L)'
;RYGEIFKTNILGCPCVMLASPEAARFVLVTQSHLFKPTYPKSKERLIGPSALFFHQGQYHLRLRKLIQKSLSLDSLRNLVPRIEALAISTIKSWGDDGFIINTFKEMKKVC
;
A
#
# COMPACT_ATOMS: atom_id res chain seq x y z
N ARG A 1 3.76 -13.48 -22.95
CA ARG A 1 5.01 -13.49 -23.73
C ARG A 1 6.27 -13.81 -22.90
N TYR A 2 6.22 -13.95 -21.56
CA TYR A 2 7.37 -14.39 -20.74
C TYR A 2 7.03 -15.45 -19.66
N GLY A 3 5.76 -15.88 -19.57
CA GLY A 3 5.31 -16.78 -18.49
C GLY A 3 5.12 -16.05 -17.15
N GLU A 4 4.76 -16.82 -16.12
CA GLU A 4 4.49 -16.31 -14.76
C GLU A 4 5.78 -16.04 -13.96
N ILE A 5 6.91 -16.60 -14.40
CA ILE A 5 8.22 -16.43 -13.78
C ILE A 5 9.24 -16.09 -14.86
N PHE A 6 9.85 -14.92 -14.77
CA PHE A 6 10.86 -14.51 -15.75
C PHE A 6 11.92 -13.57 -15.16
N LYS A 7 13.11 -13.58 -15.77
CA LYS A 7 14.22 -12.70 -15.40
C LYS A 7 14.14 -11.38 -16.16
N THR A 8 14.54 -10.30 -15.50
CA THR A 8 14.64 -8.95 -16.09
C THR A 8 15.71 -8.14 -15.34
N ASN A 9 15.94 -6.90 -15.78
CA ASN A 9 16.81 -5.95 -15.09
C ASN A 9 16.04 -4.65 -14.87
N ILE A 10 15.86 -4.25 -13.60
CA ILE A 10 15.12 -3.04 -13.22
C ILE A 10 16.09 -2.11 -12.52
N LEU A 11 16.30 -0.92 -13.09
CA LEU A 11 17.19 0.11 -12.53
C LEU A 11 18.62 -0.40 -12.26
N GLY A 12 19.13 -1.27 -13.11
CA GLY A 12 20.47 -1.86 -12.97
C GLY A 12 20.52 -3.08 -12.05
N CYS A 13 19.42 -3.45 -11.39
CA CYS A 13 19.34 -4.62 -10.52
C CYS A 13 18.78 -5.82 -11.28
N PRO A 14 19.49 -6.97 -11.33
CA PRO A 14 18.90 -8.23 -11.77
C PRO A 14 17.67 -8.57 -10.93
N CYS A 15 16.57 -8.89 -11.58
CA CYS A 15 15.29 -9.16 -10.92
C CYS A 15 14.63 -10.41 -11.51
N VAL A 16 13.87 -11.10 -10.68
CA VAL A 16 12.95 -12.16 -11.11
C VAL A 16 11.53 -11.65 -10.84
N MET A 17 10.73 -11.55 -11.90
CA MET A 17 9.30 -11.27 -11.78
C MET A 17 8.56 -12.56 -11.52
N LEU A 18 7.64 -12.53 -10.55
CA LEU A 18 6.80 -13.65 -10.13
C LEU A 18 5.35 -13.17 -10.13
N ALA A 19 4.48 -13.83 -10.91
CA ALA A 19 3.10 -13.41 -11.12
C ALA A 19 2.05 -14.45 -10.75
N SER A 20 2.45 -15.65 -10.29
CA SER A 20 1.52 -16.68 -9.82
C SER A 20 1.26 -16.61 -8.31
N PRO A 21 0.06 -16.99 -7.83
CA PRO A 21 -0.24 -17.07 -6.40
C PRO A 21 0.73 -17.96 -5.61
N GLU A 22 1.15 -19.08 -6.19
CA GLU A 22 2.06 -20.04 -5.59
C GLU A 22 3.45 -19.41 -5.39
N ALA A 23 3.94 -18.67 -6.38
CA ALA A 23 5.22 -17.97 -6.28
C ALA A 23 5.16 -16.80 -5.28
N ALA A 24 4.05 -16.05 -5.24
CA ALA A 24 3.85 -15.02 -4.23
C ALA A 24 3.84 -15.61 -2.82
N ARG A 25 3.13 -16.73 -2.60
CA ARG A 25 3.11 -17.45 -1.32
C ARG A 25 4.49 -17.97 -0.93
N PHE A 26 5.26 -18.47 -1.90
CA PHE A 26 6.62 -18.93 -1.66
C PHE A 26 7.49 -17.81 -1.09
N VAL A 27 7.49 -16.64 -1.71
CA VAL A 27 8.30 -15.47 -1.28
C VAL A 27 7.78 -14.83 0.00
N LEU A 28 6.46 -14.67 0.13
CA LEU A 28 5.87 -13.87 1.21
C LEU A 28 5.55 -14.68 2.47
N VAL A 29 5.44 -16.01 2.36
CA VAL A 29 5.01 -16.89 3.45
C VAL A 29 6.01 -18.02 3.66
N THR A 30 6.09 -18.96 2.70
CA THR A 30 6.78 -20.25 2.88
C THR A 30 8.28 -20.09 3.14
N GLN A 31 8.95 -19.23 2.37
CA GLN A 31 10.39 -18.97 2.44
C GLN A 31 10.67 -17.49 2.78
N SER A 32 9.73 -16.83 3.45
CA SER A 32 9.80 -15.38 3.75
C SER A 32 11.08 -14.93 4.45
N HIS A 33 11.67 -15.79 5.28
CA HIS A 33 12.93 -15.51 5.97
C HIS A 33 14.15 -15.38 5.03
N LEU A 34 14.07 -15.91 3.80
CA LEU A 34 15.10 -15.76 2.76
C LEU A 34 15.00 -14.43 2.00
N PHE A 35 13.88 -13.71 2.14
CA PHE A 35 13.61 -12.50 1.37
C PHE A 35 13.59 -11.27 2.28
N LYS A 36 14.23 -10.20 1.84
CA LYS A 36 14.17 -8.88 2.48
C LYS A 36 13.59 -7.87 1.49
N PRO A 37 12.61 -7.05 1.91
CA PRO A 37 12.16 -5.94 1.09
C PRO A 37 13.31 -5.01 0.75
N THR A 38 13.43 -4.65 -0.51
CA THR A 38 14.37 -3.64 -1.00
C THR A 38 13.61 -2.59 -1.79
N TYR A 39 14.12 -1.35 -1.78
CA TYR A 39 13.45 -0.22 -2.40
C TYR A 39 14.46 0.67 -3.14
N PRO A 40 14.07 1.31 -4.25
CA PRO A 40 14.92 2.31 -4.90
C PRO A 40 15.21 3.48 -3.96
N LYS A 41 16.43 4.04 -4.01
CA LYS A 41 16.83 5.20 -3.20
C LYS A 41 15.90 6.41 -3.37
N SER A 42 15.31 6.58 -4.55
CA SER A 42 14.32 7.64 -4.81
C SER A 42 13.07 7.49 -3.94
N LYS A 43 12.58 6.26 -3.72
CA LYS A 43 11.43 5.98 -2.85
C LYS A 43 11.78 6.26 -1.38
N GLU A 44 12.96 5.83 -0.93
CA GLU A 44 13.40 6.05 0.44
C GLU A 44 13.48 7.54 0.78
N ARG A 45 14.02 8.36 -0.12
CA ARG A 45 14.07 9.81 0.04
C ARG A 45 12.69 10.46 0.04
N LEU A 46 11.79 10.01 -0.84
CA LEU A 46 10.46 10.59 -0.96
C LEU A 46 9.60 10.35 0.30
N ILE A 47 9.63 9.12 0.84
CA ILE A 47 8.78 8.75 1.99
C ILE A 47 9.47 9.13 3.31
N GLY A 48 10.80 9.06 3.36
CA GLY A 48 11.60 9.33 4.54
C GLY A 48 12.07 8.06 5.25
N PRO A 49 13.26 8.09 5.86
CA PRO A 49 13.94 6.90 6.40
C PRO A 49 13.22 6.25 7.59
N SER A 50 12.36 7.00 8.28
CA SER A 50 11.60 6.53 9.44
C SER A 50 10.37 5.69 9.07
N ALA A 51 10.05 5.55 7.78
CA ALA A 51 8.87 4.83 7.34
C ALA A 51 8.92 3.34 7.72
N LEU A 52 7.79 2.77 8.14
CA LEU A 52 7.66 1.36 8.54
C LEU A 52 8.32 0.40 7.55
N PHE A 53 8.15 0.64 6.24
CA PHE A 53 8.62 -0.22 5.16
C PHE A 53 10.15 -0.43 5.15
N PHE A 54 10.92 0.54 5.64
CA PHE A 54 12.40 0.52 5.56
C PHE A 54 13.07 -0.14 6.76
N HIS A 55 12.29 -0.56 7.75
CA HIS A 55 12.79 -1.20 8.97
C HIS A 55 12.71 -2.71 8.87
N GLN A 56 13.60 -3.41 9.60
CA GLN A 56 13.65 -4.87 9.63
C GLN A 56 13.71 -5.42 11.07
N GLY A 57 13.45 -6.72 11.22
CA GLY A 57 13.61 -7.44 12.48
C GLY A 57 12.78 -6.87 13.64
N GLN A 58 13.35 -6.86 14.85
CA GLN A 58 12.63 -6.46 16.07
C GLN A 58 12.14 -5.01 16.04
N TYR A 59 12.89 -4.11 15.42
CA TYR A 59 12.48 -2.71 15.33
C TYR A 59 11.22 -2.56 14.45
N HIS A 60 11.20 -3.21 13.29
CA HIS A 60 10.01 -3.29 12.45
C HIS A 60 8.81 -3.90 13.19
N LEU A 61 9.02 -5.00 13.92
CA LEU A 61 7.95 -5.65 14.69
C LEU A 61 7.34 -4.73 15.75
N ARG A 62 8.17 -3.94 16.45
CA ARG A 62 7.68 -2.95 17.43
C ARG A 62 6.85 -1.86 16.75
N LEU A 63 7.36 -1.27 15.68
CA LEU A 63 6.64 -0.23 14.94
C LEU A 63 5.33 -0.74 14.34
N ARG A 64 5.34 -1.96 13.78
CA ARG A 64 4.14 -2.63 13.26
C ARG A 64 3.09 -2.81 14.36
N LYS A 65 3.47 -3.28 15.56
CA LYS A 65 2.55 -3.46 16.68
C LYS A 65 1.88 -2.13 17.10
N LEU A 66 2.64 -1.04 17.12
CA LEU A 66 2.09 0.28 17.44
C LEU A 66 1.03 0.72 16.42
N ILE A 67 1.31 0.54 15.13
CA ILE A 67 0.40 0.94 14.04
C ILE A 67 -0.84 0.03 13.98
N GLN A 68 -0.67 -1.27 14.25
CA GLN A 68 -1.78 -2.25 14.21
C GLN A 68 -2.94 -1.89 15.13
N LYS A 69 -2.68 -1.25 16.29
CA LYS A 69 -3.73 -0.84 17.22
C LYS A 69 -4.72 0.14 16.57
N SER A 70 -4.21 1.12 15.82
CA SER A 70 -5.03 2.12 15.12
C SER A 70 -5.84 1.53 13.95
N LEU A 71 -5.46 0.34 13.49
CA LEU A 71 -6.13 -0.42 12.43
C LEU A 71 -6.92 -1.62 12.98
N SER A 72 -7.17 -1.65 14.29
CA SER A 72 -7.99 -2.69 14.92
C SER A 72 -9.45 -2.58 14.47
N LEU A 73 -10.18 -3.70 14.55
CA LEU A 73 -11.60 -3.73 14.18
C LEU A 73 -12.42 -2.69 14.93
N ASP A 74 -12.17 -2.50 16.22
CA ASP A 74 -12.89 -1.52 17.04
C ASP A 74 -12.54 -0.07 16.63
N SER A 75 -11.27 0.20 16.33
CA SER A 75 -10.85 1.51 15.82
C SER A 75 -11.49 1.80 14.45
N LEU A 76 -11.50 0.81 13.55
CA LEU A 76 -12.10 0.95 12.22
C LEU A 76 -13.62 1.12 12.29
N ARG A 77 -14.33 0.36 13.13
CA ARG A 77 -15.78 0.51 13.35
C ARG A 77 -16.15 1.93 13.76
N ASN A 78 -15.35 2.54 14.63
CA ASN A 78 -15.56 3.92 15.06
C ASN A 78 -15.25 4.95 13.96
N LEU A 79 -14.41 4.60 12.98
CA LEU A 79 -14.09 5.46 11.84
C LEU A 79 -15.15 5.40 10.73
N VAL A 80 -15.86 4.27 10.57
CA VAL A 80 -16.84 4.06 9.48
C VAL A 80 -17.88 5.19 9.39
N PRO A 81 -18.59 5.58 10.47
CA PRO A 81 -19.60 6.65 10.36
C PRO A 81 -19.02 7.99 9.92
N ARG A 82 -17.79 8.29 10.35
CA ARG A 82 -17.11 9.54 9.97
C ARG A 82 -16.69 9.52 8.50
N ILE A 83 -16.16 8.40 8.02
CA ILE A 83 -15.78 8.23 6.61
C ILE A 83 -17.03 8.28 5.72
N GLU A 84 -18.12 7.65 6.13
CA GLU A 84 -19.41 7.67 5.43
C GLU A 84 -19.96 9.10 5.32
N ALA A 85 -20.02 9.83 6.44
CA ALA A 85 -20.48 11.22 6.45
C ALA A 85 -19.63 12.11 5.53
N LEU A 86 -18.29 11.93 5.54
CA LEU A 86 -17.38 12.65 4.65
C LEU A 86 -17.62 12.30 3.18
N ALA A 87 -17.80 11.01 2.86
CA ALA A 87 -18.05 10.56 1.51
C ALA A 87 -19.38 11.10 0.97
N ILE A 88 -20.46 11.02 1.75
CA ILE A 88 -21.77 11.58 1.37
C ILE A 88 -21.68 13.09 1.16
N SER A 89 -21.03 13.82 2.08
CA SER A 89 -20.84 15.26 1.94
C SER A 89 -20.03 15.62 0.70
N THR A 90 -18.99 14.84 0.39
CA THR A 90 -18.16 15.05 -0.80
C THR A 90 -18.98 14.85 -2.06
N ILE A 91 -19.74 13.76 -2.16
CA ILE A 91 -20.54 13.44 -3.35
C ILE A 91 -21.61 14.52 -3.57
N LYS A 92 -22.28 14.97 -2.50
CA LYS A 92 -23.26 16.08 -2.57
C LYS A 92 -22.64 17.40 -3.02
N SER A 93 -21.34 17.62 -2.82
CA SER A 93 -20.65 18.83 -3.24
C SER A 93 -20.32 18.88 -4.73
N TRP A 94 -20.47 17.76 -5.45
CA TRP A 94 -20.08 17.64 -6.86
C TRP A 94 -21.07 18.28 -7.86
N GLY A 95 -22.16 18.89 -7.36
CA GLY A 95 -23.16 19.59 -8.17
C GLY A 95 -24.41 18.75 -8.45
N ASP A 96 -25.38 19.35 -9.12
CA ASP A 96 -26.66 18.73 -9.48
C ASP A 96 -26.55 17.78 -10.70
N ASP A 97 -27.62 17.06 -10.99
CA ASP A 97 -27.70 16.14 -12.14
C ASP A 97 -27.34 16.86 -13.45
N GLY A 98 -26.30 16.34 -14.14
CA GLY A 98 -25.84 16.84 -15.44
C GLY A 98 -24.41 17.36 -15.49
N PHE A 99 -23.74 17.58 -14.35
CA PHE A 99 -22.33 17.95 -14.32
C PHE A 99 -21.40 16.74 -14.55
N ILE A 100 -20.53 16.85 -15.56
CA ILE A 100 -19.48 15.86 -15.79
C ILE A 100 -18.31 16.18 -14.86
N ILE A 101 -18.06 15.28 -13.91
CA ILE A 101 -16.92 15.39 -12.99
C ILE A 101 -15.78 14.44 -13.37
N ASN A 102 -14.57 14.83 -13.01
CA ASN A 102 -13.43 13.92 -13.00
C ASN A 102 -13.29 13.32 -11.60
N THR A 103 -13.87 12.14 -11.40
CA THR A 103 -13.89 11.45 -10.09
C THR A 103 -12.50 11.27 -9.49
N PHE A 104 -11.48 10.97 -10.30
CA PHE A 104 -10.09 10.85 -9.83
C PHE A 104 -9.54 12.15 -9.24
N LYS A 105 -9.80 13.30 -9.89
CA LYS A 105 -9.37 14.61 -9.38
C LYS A 105 -10.13 14.99 -8.12
N GLU A 106 -11.43 14.73 -8.07
CA GLU A 106 -12.24 15.08 -6.91
C GLU A 106 -11.92 14.22 -5.68
N MET A 107 -11.72 12.92 -5.84
CA MET A 107 -11.32 12.02 -4.74
C MET A 107 -9.98 12.44 -4.12
N LYS A 108 -9.05 12.99 -4.92
CA LYS A 108 -7.76 13.49 -4.43
C LYS A 108 -7.83 14.74 -3.57
N LYS A 109 -8.96 15.45 -3.53
CA LYS A 109 -9.12 16.65 -2.69
C LYS A 109 -9.55 16.33 -1.24
N VAL A 110 -10.05 15.11 -1.02
CA VAL A 110 -10.66 14.68 0.26
C VAL A 110 -9.70 13.86 1.12
N CYS A 111 -8.66 13.29 0.49
CA CYS A 111 -7.56 12.58 1.14
C CYS A 111 -6.37 13.51 1.32
#